data_AF-A0A162UVK5-F1
#
_entry.id   AF-A0A162UVK5-F1
#
_cell.length_a   1.000
_cell.length_b   1.000
_cell.length_c   1.000
_cell.angle_alpha   90.00
_cell.angle_beta   90.00
_cell.angle_gamma   90.00
#
_symmetry.space_group_name_H-M   'P 1'
#
loop_
_entity.id
_entity.type
_entity.pdbx_description
1 polymer ?
#
loop_
_entity_poly.entity_id
_entity_poly.type
_entity_poly.pdbx_seq_one_letter_code
_entity_poly.pdbx_strand_id
1 'polypeptide(L)' 'MLKKLLENNIGQSISNTEFTAVMDMTSKDIKFNNIRFGKRTKVEEMLNIAVKCVATLKRCL' A
#
# COMPACT_ATOMS: atom_id res chain seq x y z
N MET A 1 -10.91 7.89 -3.87
CA MET A 1 -11.39 7.25 -2.63
C MET A 1 -10.28 6.50 -1.91
N LEU A 2 -9.51 5.64 -2.59
CA LEU A 2 -8.44 4.87 -1.96
C LEU A 2 -7.37 5.70 -1.24
N LYS A 3 -6.95 6.82 -1.85
CA LYS A 3 -5.99 7.76 -1.24
C LYS A 3 -6.48 8.29 0.13
N LYS A 4 -7.71 8.81 0.18
CA LYS A 4 -8.32 9.30 1.43
C LYS A 4 -8.46 8.19 2.48
N LEU A 5 -8.82 6.97 2.05
CA LEU A 5 -8.91 5.83 2.96
C LEU A 5 -7.54 5.50 3.57
N LEU A 6 -6.49 5.51 2.75
CA LEU A 6 -5.12 5.29 3.20
C LEU A 6 -4.68 6.41 4.15
N GLU A 7 -4.89 7.68 3.80
CA GLU A 7 -4.63 8.86 4.65
C GLU A 7 -5.31 8.74 6.02
N ASN A 8 -6.57 8.33 6.05
CA ASN A 8 -7.32 8.11 7.29
C ASN A 8 -6.72 6.96 8.14
N ASN A 9 -6.20 5.90 7.51
CA ASN A 9 -5.59 4.77 8.21
C ASN A 9 -4.21 5.11 8.79
N ILE A 10 -3.45 5.99 8.12
CA ILE A 10 -2.12 6.41 8.58
C ILE A 10 -2.15 7.66 9.45
N GLY A 11 -3.28 8.37 9.53
CA GLY A 11 -3.44 9.59 10.32
C GLY A 11 -2.69 10.81 9.78
N GLN A 12 -2.34 10.82 8.48
CA GLN A 12 -1.54 11.88 7.87
C GLN A 12 -1.82 11.97 6.36
N SER A 13 -1.57 13.15 5.78
CA SER A 13 -1.66 13.34 4.33
C SER A 13 -0.48 12.69 3.60
N ILE A 14 -0.72 12.33 2.34
CA ILE A 14 0.32 11.89 1.41
C ILE A 14 0.20 12.68 0.10
N SER A 15 1.33 13.02 -0.49
CA SER A 15 1.37 13.62 -1.82
C SER A 15 0.87 12.63 -2.88
N ASN A 16 0.52 13.14 -4.05
CA ASN A 16 0.13 12.27 -5.17
C ASN A 16 1.31 11.38 -5.63
N THR A 17 2.54 11.89 -5.53
CA THR A 17 3.75 11.13 -5.86
C THR A 17 3.98 9.98 -4.89
N GLU A 18 3.92 10.24 -3.59
CA GLU A 18 4.01 9.19 -2.56
C GLU A 18 2.89 8.16 -2.72
N PHE A 19 1.66 8.62 -2.97
CA PHE A 19 0.53 7.73 -3.19
C PHE A 19 0.76 6.79 -4.38
N THR A 20 1.23 7.32 -5.52
CA THR A 20 1.55 6.51 -6.70
C THR A 20 2.64 5.49 -6.41
N ALA A 21 3.72 5.89 -5.73
CA ALA A 21 4.81 4.98 -5.36
C ALA A 21 4.32 3.86 -4.44
N VAL A 22 3.53 4.20 -3.42
CA VAL A 22 2.94 3.23 -2.48
C VAL A 22 2.03 2.24 -3.21
N MET A 23 1.21 2.70 -4.15
CA MET A 23 0.31 1.81 -4.90
C MET A 23 1.07 0.87 -5.84
N ASP A 24 2.18 1.30 -6.43
CA ASP A 24 3.06 0.44 -7.22
C ASP A 24 3.71 -0.65 -6.34
N MET A 25 4.27 -0.26 -5.19
CA MET A 25 4.83 -1.21 -4.21
C MET A 25 3.79 -2.23 -3.72
N THR A 26 2.59 -1.74 -3.36
CA THR A 26 1.48 -2.58 -2.91
C THR A 26 1.07 -3.57 -4.00
N SER A 27 0.97 -3.10 -5.24
CA SER A 27 0.58 -3.95 -6.37
C SER A 27 1.62 -5.04 -6.66
N LYS A 28 2.91 -4.72 -6.51
CA LYS A 28 4.01 -5.69 -6.67
C LYS A 28 3.97 -6.77 -5.58
N ASP A 29 3.75 -6.39 -4.33
CA ASP A 29 3.62 -7.32 -3.20
C ASP A 29 2.41 -8.27 -3.39
N ILE A 30 1.25 -7.72 -3.76
CA ILE A 30 0.05 -8.52 -4.06
C ILE A 30 0.29 -9.50 -5.20
N LYS A 31 0.87 -9.04 -6.32
CA LYS A 31 1.20 -9.90 -7.46
C LYS A 31 2.14 -11.03 -7.04
N PHE A 32 3.18 -10.71 -6.28
CA PHE A 32 4.12 -11.69 -5.77
C PHE A 32 3.42 -12.74 -4.90
N ASN A 33 2.58 -12.30 -3.97
CA ASN A 33 1.89 -13.22 -3.07
C ASN A 33 0.86 -14.10 -3.79
N ASN A 34 0.14 -13.54 -4.76
CA ASN A 34 -0.82 -14.29 -5.57
C ASN A 34 -0.11 -15.34 -6.44
N ILE A 35 1.01 -14.99 -7.10
CA ILE A 35 1.75 -15.90 -7.98
C ILE A 35 2.49 -16.97 -7.17
N ARG A 36 3.20 -16.57 -6.11
CA ARG A 36 4.10 -17.45 -5.37
C ARG A 36 3.38 -18.37 -4.40
N PHE A 37 2.27 -17.91 -3.81
CA PHE A 37 1.56 -18.65 -2.76
C PHE A 37 0.12 -19.00 -3.12
N GLY A 38 -0.35 -18.67 -4.33
CA GLY A 38 -1.74 -18.89 -4.73
C GLY A 38 -2.76 -18.11 -3.88
N LYS A 39 -2.30 -17.10 -3.14
CA LYS A 39 -3.15 -16.31 -2.26
C LYS A 39 -4.15 -15.49 -3.06
N ARG A 40 -5.32 -15.23 -2.47
CA ARG A 40 -6.25 -14.19 -2.93
C ARG A 40 -6.26 -13.06 -1.92
N THR A 41 -5.64 -11.95 -2.27
CA THR A 41 -5.55 -10.78 -1.39
C THR A 41 -6.92 -10.11 -1.24
N LYS A 42 -7.37 -9.95 0.01
CA LYS A 42 -8.59 -9.19 0.35
C LYS A 42 -8.32 -7.70 0.38
N VAL A 43 -9.37 -6.88 0.28
CA VAL A 43 -9.26 -5.41 0.35
C VAL A 43 -8.57 -4.92 1.63
N GLU A 44 -8.90 -5.52 2.78
CA GLU A 44 -8.27 -5.20 4.07
C GLU A 44 -6.78 -5.54 4.10
N GLU A 45 -6.39 -6.68 3.50
CA GLU A 45 -4.99 -7.09 3.41
C GLU A 45 -4.21 -6.16 2.46
N MET A 46 -4.80 -5.76 1.33
CA MET A 46 -4.24 -4.74 0.44
C MET A 46 -4.02 -3.41 1.18
N LEU A 47 -4.99 -2.96 1.99
CA LEU A 47 -4.86 -1.73 2.76
C LEU A 47 -3.73 -1.82 3.81
N ASN A 48 -3.61 -2.96 4.50
CA ASN A 48 -2.51 -3.22 5.43
C ASN A 48 -1.13 -3.23 4.74
N ILE A 49 -1.04 -3.80 3.54
CA ILE A 49 0.18 -3.75 2.72
C ILE A 49 0.50 -2.29 2.37
N ALA A 50 -0.49 -1.51 1.90
CA ALA A 50 -0.30 -0.11 1.56
C ALA A 50 0.18 0.73 2.76
N VAL A 51 -0.38 0.53 3.96
CA VAL A 51 0.08 1.19 5.19
C VAL A 51 1.55 0.86 5.48
N LYS A 52 1.95 -0.41 5.34
CA LYS A 52 3.36 -0.82 5.50
C LYS A 52 4.26 -0.18 4.45
N CYS A 53 3.83 -0.10 3.19
CA CYS A 53 4.57 0.56 2.12
C CYS A 53 4.76 2.06 2.42
N VAL A 54 3.75 2.76 2.95
CA VAL A 54 3.89 4.17 3.40
C VAL A 54 4.95 4.27 4.49
N ALA A 55 4.86 3.43 5.52
CA ALA A 55 5.80 3.46 6.64
C ALA A 55 7.25 3.19 6.19
N THR A 56 7.45 2.29 5.23
CA THR A 56 8.76 2.03 4.62
C THR A 56 9.24 3.22 3.78
N LEU A 57 8.39 3.77 2.91
CA LEU A 57 8.75 4.90 2.05
C LEU A 57 9.20 6.12 2.88
N LYS A 58 8.48 6.44 3.96
CA LYS A 58 8.81 7.56 4.86
C LYS A 58 10.07 7.37 5.68
N ARG A 59 10.62 6.16 5.78
CA ARG A 59 11.91 5.89 6.44
C ARG A 59 13.09 6.03 5.48
N CYS A 60 12.84 6.04 4.18
CA CYS A 60 13.86 6.13 3.13
C CYS A 60 13.97 7.53 2.52
N LEU A 61 13.04 8.43 2.86
CA LEU A 61 13.07 9.86 2.54
C LEU A 61 13.54 10.63 3.78
#